data_AF-A0A950A5S6-F1
#
_entry.id   AF-A0A950A5S6-F1
#
_cell.length_a   1.000
_cell.length_b   1.000
_cell.length_c   1.000
_cell.angle_alpha   90.00
_cell.angle_beta   90.00
_cell.angle_gamma   90.00
#
_symmetry.space_group_name_H-M   'P 1'
#
loop_
_entity.id
_entity.type
_entity.pdbx_description
1 polymer ?
#
loop_
_entity_poly.entity_id
_entity_poly.type
_entity_poly.pdbx_seq_one_letter_code
_entity_poly.pdbx_strand_id
1 'polypeptide(L)'
;MRLGPGLAALAVAAVATGCGSSAGQPRATGRALFAEDCAVCHSLTGHASPRQQGGDLLGFQMTRAQMLEFVREMPVPHPLSSDQQETVADYVRSAESQGP
;
A
#
# COMPACT_ATOMS: atom_id res chain seq x y z
N MET A 1 27.46 -60.37 -3.50
CA MET A 1 26.29 -60.91 -4.24
C MET A 1 25.02 -60.57 -3.46
N ARG A 2 24.13 -59.77 -4.06
CA ARG A 2 22.65 -59.66 -3.85
C ARG A 2 22.16 -59.00 -2.54
N LEU A 3 21.11 -58.18 -2.45
CA LEU A 3 20.15 -57.50 -3.36
C LEU A 3 19.50 -56.36 -2.50
N GLY A 4 19.18 -55.16 -3.04
CA GLY A 4 18.20 -54.22 -2.41
C GLY A 4 16.76 -54.74 -2.59
N PRO A 5 15.65 -53.98 -2.41
CA PRO A 5 15.41 -52.58 -2.00
C PRO A 5 14.32 -52.45 -0.89
N GLY A 6 13.86 -51.25 -0.51
CA GLY A 6 12.65 -51.10 0.32
C GLY A 6 12.27 -49.67 0.73
N LEU A 7 11.34 -49.07 0.00
CA LEU A 7 10.67 -47.79 0.28
C LEU A 7 9.68 -47.89 1.46
N ALA A 8 9.59 -46.83 2.29
CA ALA A 8 8.34 -46.23 2.84
C ALA A 8 8.71 -45.13 3.86
N ALA A 9 8.50 -43.81 3.69
CA ALA A 9 7.32 -43.02 3.35
C ALA A 9 6.58 -42.44 4.59
N LEU A 10 6.51 -41.09 4.65
CA LEU A 10 5.51 -40.21 5.29
C LEU A 10 5.48 -40.11 6.85
N ALA A 11 5.20 -38.98 7.51
CA ALA A 11 4.50 -37.77 7.10
C ALA A 11 4.96 -36.50 7.86
N VAL A 12 4.90 -35.39 7.12
CA VAL A 12 5.05 -33.99 7.54
C VAL A 12 3.78 -33.51 8.23
N ALA A 13 3.91 -32.75 9.32
CA ALA A 13 2.83 -31.90 9.84
C ALA A 13 3.40 -30.54 10.31
N ALA A 14 3.84 -29.73 9.35
CA ALA A 14 4.05 -28.30 9.59
C ALA A 14 2.66 -27.64 9.57
N VAL A 15 2.09 -27.42 10.76
CA VAL A 15 0.91 -26.57 10.94
C VAL A 15 1.32 -25.12 10.68
N ALA A 16 1.22 -24.71 9.42
CA ALA A 16 1.18 -23.30 9.06
C ALA A 16 -0.15 -22.74 9.57
N THR A 17 -0.12 -22.09 10.73
CA THR A 17 -1.16 -21.13 11.14
C THR A 17 -1.11 -19.94 10.18
N GLY A 18 -1.70 -20.12 9.00
CA GLY A 18 -1.96 -19.04 8.07
C GLY A 18 -3.10 -18.19 8.61
N CYS A 19 -2.80 -16.96 9.03
CA CYS A 19 -3.80 -15.91 9.18
C CYS A 19 -4.63 -15.83 7.88
N GLY A 20 -5.94 -15.81 8.03
CA GLY A 20 -6.90 -15.87 6.94
C GLY A 20 -6.55 -14.89 5.83
N SER A 21 -6.26 -15.45 4.65
CA SER A 21 -6.36 -14.71 3.40
C SER A 21 -7.85 -14.54 3.14
N SER A 22 -8.43 -13.46 3.64
CA SER A 22 -9.73 -13.00 3.15
C SER A 22 -9.54 -12.78 1.65
N ALA A 23 -10.09 -13.68 0.84
CA ALA A 23 -10.28 -13.50 -0.58
C ALA A 23 -11.35 -12.40 -0.78
N GLY A 24 -10.99 -11.18 -0.39
CA GLY A 24 -11.70 -9.95 -0.69
C GLY A 24 -11.28 -9.48 -2.07
N GLN A 25 -12.12 -8.64 -2.67
CA GLN A 25 -11.87 -8.03 -3.97
C GLN A 25 -10.45 -7.46 -4.09
N PRO A 26 -9.87 -7.38 -5.31
CA PRO A 26 -8.53 -6.81 -5.51
C PRO A 26 -8.42 -5.46 -4.79
N ARG A 27 -7.59 -5.39 -3.74
CA ARG A 27 -7.38 -4.14 -3.01
C ARG A 27 -6.72 -3.15 -3.96
N ALA A 28 -7.32 -1.98 -4.15
CA ALA A 28 -6.72 -0.92 -4.95
C ALA A 28 -5.32 -0.60 -4.38
N THR A 29 -4.32 -0.53 -5.27
CA THR A 29 -2.95 -0.16 -4.85
C THR A 29 -2.91 1.30 -4.43
N GLY A 30 -2.01 1.68 -3.52
CA GLY A 30 -1.86 3.07 -3.10
C GLY A 30 -1.53 4.02 -4.26
N ARG A 31 -0.79 3.55 -5.26
CA ARG A 31 -0.54 4.30 -6.51
C ARG A 31 -1.83 4.59 -7.28
N ALA A 32 -2.72 3.60 -7.38
CA ALA A 32 -4.00 3.76 -8.07
C ALA A 32 -4.91 4.74 -7.32
N LEU A 33 -5.03 4.59 -6.00
CA LEU A 33 -5.78 5.51 -5.14
C LEU A 33 -5.27 6.94 -5.24
N PHE A 34 -3.94 7.12 -5.22
CA PHE A 34 -3.34 8.45 -5.39
C PHE A 34 -3.70 9.05 -6.76
N ALA A 35 -3.59 8.27 -7.84
CA ALA A 35 -3.88 8.75 -9.19
C ALA A 35 -5.36 9.15 -9.37
N GLU A 36 -6.28 8.44 -8.72
CA GLU A 36 -7.72 8.65 -8.85
C GLU A 36 -8.23 9.79 -7.95
N ASP A 37 -7.82 9.81 -6.68
CA ASP A 37 -8.44 10.67 -5.67
C ASP A 37 -7.54 11.80 -5.16
N CYS A 38 -6.23 11.74 -5.39
CA CYS A 38 -5.28 12.74 -4.85
C CYS A 38 -4.61 13.58 -5.94
N ALA A 39 -4.26 12.99 -7.09
CA ALA A 39 -3.42 13.58 -8.12
C ALA A 39 -4.06 14.76 -8.87
N VAL A 40 -5.37 14.94 -8.72
CA VAL A 40 -6.09 16.13 -9.21
C VAL A 40 -5.60 17.41 -8.52
N CYS A 41 -5.29 17.32 -7.23
CA CYS A 41 -4.84 18.45 -6.41
C CYS A 41 -3.36 18.38 -6.06
N HIS A 42 -2.79 17.18 -6.00
CA HIS A 42 -1.43 16.96 -5.51
C HIS A 42 -0.50 16.35 -6.56
N SER A 43 0.80 16.51 -6.35
CA SER A 43 1.84 15.79 -7.07
C SER A 43 2.80 15.06 -6.11
N LEU A 44 3.58 14.13 -6.66
CA LEU A 44 4.65 13.38 -5.98
C LEU A 44 5.88 13.33 -6.89
N THR A 45 6.21 14.45 -7.52
CA THR A 45 7.25 14.52 -8.56
C THR A 45 8.33 15.56 -8.26
N GLY A 46 8.24 16.23 -7.10
CA GLY A 46 9.05 17.40 -6.76
C GLY A 46 8.62 18.68 -7.48
N HIS A 47 7.52 18.60 -8.23
CA HIS A 47 6.99 19.69 -9.05
C HIS A 47 5.47 19.68 -8.96
N ALA A 48 4.88 20.86 -8.75
CA ALA A 48 3.43 21.05 -8.82
C ALA A 48 3.08 22.02 -9.95
N SER A 49 1.99 21.75 -10.65
CA SER A 49 1.43 22.71 -11.61
C SER A 49 0.50 23.71 -10.90
N PRO A 50 0.23 24.90 -11.47
CA PRO A 50 -0.74 25.84 -10.90
C PRO A 50 -2.16 25.27 -10.73
N ARG A 51 -2.51 24.17 -11.42
CA ARG A 51 -3.80 23.49 -11.28
C ARG A 51 -3.84 22.56 -10.05
N GLN A 52 -2.69 22.13 -9.56
CA GLN A 52 -2.56 21.28 -8.38
C GLN A 52 -2.51 22.15 -7.13
N GLN A 53 -3.69 22.62 -6.73
CA GLN A 53 -3.85 23.52 -5.58
C GLN A 53 -3.29 22.96 -4.27
N GLY A 54 -3.21 21.64 -4.14
CA GLY A 54 -2.65 20.95 -2.98
C GLY A 54 -1.12 20.88 -2.98
N GLY A 55 -0.47 21.24 -4.09
CA GLY A 55 0.98 21.25 -4.20
C GLY A 55 1.60 19.85 -4.26
N ASP A 56 2.93 19.83 -4.28
CA ASP A 56 3.71 18.59 -4.26
C ASP A 56 3.87 18.10 -2.82
N LEU A 57 3.61 16.80 -2.60
CA LEU A 57 3.64 16.18 -1.28
C LEU A 57 5.01 15.61 -0.88
N LEU A 58 6.06 15.80 -1.68
CA LEU A 58 7.41 15.43 -1.28
C LEU A 58 8.03 16.52 -0.38
N GLY A 59 8.72 16.10 0.68
CA GLY A 59 9.50 16.97 1.58
C GLY A 59 8.84 17.32 2.91
N PHE A 60 7.57 16.93 3.12
CA PHE A 60 6.84 17.16 4.38
C PHE A 60 7.30 16.27 5.55
N GLN A 61 7.87 15.10 5.27
CA GLN A 61 8.45 14.16 6.23
C GLN A 61 7.52 13.79 7.38
N MET A 62 6.24 13.58 7.09
CA MET A 62 5.25 13.24 8.10
C MET A 62 5.44 11.81 8.63
N THR A 63 5.20 11.63 9.93
CA THR A 63 5.04 10.29 10.50
C THR A 63 3.84 9.57 9.87
N ARG A 64 3.77 8.25 10.00
CA ARG A 64 2.62 7.47 9.48
C ARG A 64 1.29 7.98 10.03
N ALA A 65 1.24 8.24 11.35
CA ALA A 65 0.04 8.72 12.01
C ALA A 65 -0.39 10.11 11.50
N GLN A 66 0.57 11.02 11.32
CA GLN A 66 0.30 12.35 10.77
C GLN A 66 -0.20 12.29 9.32
N MET A 67 0.43 11.46 8.47
CA MET A 67 -0.02 11.29 7.09
C MET A 67 -1.42 10.68 7.01
N LEU A 68 -1.73 9.70 7.87
CA LEU A 68 -3.07 9.11 7.91
C LEU A 68 -4.12 10.15 8.33
N GLU A 69 -3.82 10.98 9.32
CA GLU A 69 -4.74 12.05 9.73
C GLU A 69 -4.89 13.11 8.64
N PHE A 70 -3.80 13.48 7.98
CA PHE A 70 -3.83 14.35 6.82
C PHE A 70 -4.76 13.79 5.73
N VAL A 71 -4.63 12.51 5.37
CA VAL A 71 -5.51 11.85 4.39
C VAL A 71 -6.99 11.83 4.81
N ARG A 72 -7.29 11.78 6.12
CA ARG A 72 -8.67 11.80 6.64
C ARG A 72 -9.32 13.16 6.53
N GLU A 73 -8.55 14.23 6.76
CA GLU A 73 -9.03 15.61 6.69
C GLU A 73 -9.08 16.14 5.26
N MET A 74 -8.23 15.60 4.37
CA MET A 74 -8.11 16.08 2.99
C MET A 74 -9.36 15.79 2.15
N PRO A 75 -9.89 16.79 1.44
CA PRO A 75 -10.98 16.57 0.49
C PRO A 75 -10.56 15.62 -0.62
N VAL A 76 -11.42 14.64 -0.90
CA VAL A 76 -11.26 13.67 -2.00
C VAL A 76 -12.51 13.67 -2.89
N PRO A 77 -12.37 13.43 -4.20
CA PRO A 77 -13.52 13.32 -5.11
C PRO A 77 -14.50 12.22 -4.70
N HIS A 78 -13.98 11.09 -4.22
CA HIS A 78 -14.76 9.95 -3.75
C HIS A 78 -14.37 9.59 -2.31
N PRO A 79 -15.33 9.32 -1.41
CA PRO A 79 -15.03 8.89 -0.06
C PRO A 79 -14.20 7.60 -0.03
N LEU A 80 -13.08 7.63 0.68
CA LEU A 80 -12.21 6.47 0.88
C LEU A 80 -12.61 5.70 2.15
N SER A 81 -12.59 4.36 2.08
CA SER A 81 -12.63 3.51 3.28
C SER A 81 -11.37 3.69 4.13
N SER A 82 -11.43 3.35 5.42
CA SER A 82 -10.25 3.41 6.31
C SER A 82 -9.06 2.63 5.76
N ASP A 83 -9.34 1.49 5.13
CA ASP A 83 -8.35 0.65 4.47
C ASP A 83 -7.65 1.36 3.29
N GLN A 84 -8.42 2.07 2.46
CA GLN A 84 -7.87 2.85 1.35
C GLN A 84 -7.07 4.05 1.86
N GLN A 85 -7.55 4.72 2.91
CA GLN A 85 -6.84 5.84 3.54
C GLN A 85 -5.47 5.42 4.05
N GLU A 86 -5.38 4.29 4.77
CA GLU A 86 -4.10 3.73 5.20
C GLU A 86 -3.20 3.36 4.02
N THR A 87 -3.78 2.74 2.99
CA THR A 87 -3.04 2.29 1.81
C THR A 87 -2.43 3.47 1.04
N VAL A 88 -3.17 4.57 0.87
CA VAL A 88 -2.65 5.76 0.17
C VAL A 88 -1.68 6.56 1.06
N ALA A 89 -1.91 6.63 2.38
CA ALA A 89 -0.98 7.26 3.31
C ALA A 89 0.38 6.56 3.31
N ASP A 90 0.40 5.23 3.32
CA ASP A 90 1.63 4.44 3.23
C ASP A 90 2.33 4.62 1.88
N TYR A 91 1.56 4.71 0.79
CA TYR A 91 2.12 4.99 -0.54
C TYR A 91 2.78 6.36 -0.63
N VAL A 92 2.12 7.43 -0.19
CA VAL A 92 2.68 8.81 -0.22
C VAL A 92 4.00 8.88 0.55
N ARG A 93 4.05 8.29 1.75
CA ARG A 93 5.28 8.25 2.55
C ARG A 93 6.39 7.41 1.89
N SER A 94 6.01 6.31 1.23
CA SER A 94 6.99 5.51 0.48
C SER A 94 7.57 6.30 -0.69
N ALA A 95 6.76 7.06 -1.42
CA ALA A 95 7.21 7.90 -2.52
C ALA A 95 8.18 8.98 -2.03
N GLU A 96 7.86 9.63 -0.90
CA GLU A 96 8.74 10.60 -0.27
C GLU A 96 10.11 10.03 0.11
N SER A 97 10.16 8.82 0.67
CA SER A 97 11.44 8.18 1.02
C SER A 97 12.31 7.80 -0.18
N GLN A 98 11.72 7.71 -1.37
CA GLN A 98 12.43 7.35 -2.61
C GLN A 98 12.96 8.59 -3.34
N GLY A 99 12.46 9.79 -3.02
CA GLY A 99 12.76 11.00 -3.76
C GLY A 99 12.05 11.08 -5.11
N PRO A 100 12.14 12.24 -5.79
CA PRO A 100 11.61 12.42 -7.15
C PRO A 100 12.36 11.61 -8.21
#